data_AF-A0A949LIM5-F1
#
_entry.id   AF-A0A949LIM5-F1
#
_cell.length_a   1.000
_cell.length_b   1.000
_cell.length_c   1.000
_cell.angle_alpha   90.00
_cell.angle_beta   90.00
_cell.angle_gamma   90.00
#
_symmetry.space_group_name_H-M   'P 1'
#
loop_
_entity.id
_entity.type
_entity.pdbx_description
1 polymer ?
#
loop_
_entity_poly.entity_id
_entity_poly.type
_entity_poly.pdbx_seq_one_letter_code
_entity_poly.pdbx_strand_id
1 'polypeptide(L)'
;MDKEIQTNHADPMLRELVEGRYDSEQMIDLFIGVDDRGRSFYMYLAIPPSNYLLYREKVALGEPIDIKDHGEMIAWGFGNIPPKELQAEMSMVYGFDHTLEGRLNAEIAKHLKDQER
;
A
#
# COMPACT_ATOMS: atom_id res chain seq x y z
N MET A 1 -30.45 -8.29 -12.17
CA MET A 1 -29.27 -8.62 -12.99
C MET A 1 -28.07 -8.16 -12.19
N ASP A 2 -27.62 -9.05 -11.33
CA ASP A 2 -26.46 -8.89 -10.48
C ASP A 2 -25.22 -8.80 -11.35
N LYS A 3 -24.52 -7.66 -11.26
CA LYS A 3 -23.17 -7.55 -11.84
C LYS A 3 -22.25 -8.21 -10.84
N GLU A 4 -21.91 -9.47 -11.08
CA GLU A 4 -20.71 -10.08 -10.52
C GLU A 4 -19.54 -9.15 -10.88
N ILE A 5 -19.03 -8.44 -9.87
CA ILE A 5 -17.75 -7.76 -9.97
C ILE A 5 -16.73 -8.88 -10.06
N GLN A 6 -16.29 -9.17 -11.29
CA GLN A 6 -15.12 -9.99 -11.53
C GLN A 6 -13.97 -9.34 -10.78
N THR A 7 -13.57 -9.98 -9.69
CA THR A 7 -12.36 -9.66 -8.94
C THR A 7 -11.21 -9.86 -9.91
N ASN A 8 -10.73 -8.76 -10.49
CA ASN A 8 -9.60 -8.77 -11.38
C ASN A 8 -8.40 -9.30 -10.59
N HIS A 9 -7.96 -10.50 -10.97
CA HIS A 9 -6.71 -11.07 -10.52
C HIS A 9 -5.62 -10.03 -10.77
N ALA A 10 -4.93 -9.61 -9.70
CA ALA A 10 -3.67 -8.87 -9.82
C ALA A 10 -2.79 -9.51 -10.91
N ASP A 11 -2.29 -8.69 -11.84
CA ASP A 11 -1.52 -9.13 -13.01
C ASP A 11 -0.43 -10.13 -12.58
N PRO A 12 -0.42 -11.36 -13.13
CA PRO A 12 0.54 -12.39 -12.76
C PRO A 12 1.99 -11.94 -12.93
N MET A 13 2.28 -11.00 -13.83
CA MET A 13 3.62 -10.45 -14.04
C MET A 13 4.04 -9.49 -12.93
N LEU A 14 3.11 -8.64 -12.43
CA LEU A 14 3.36 -7.78 -11.26
C LEU A 14 3.49 -8.62 -9.99
N ARG A 15 2.67 -9.66 -9.88
CA ARG A 15 2.74 -10.61 -8.78
C ARG A 15 4.09 -11.33 -8.74
N GLU A 16 4.58 -11.82 -9.88
CA GLU A 16 5.90 -12.48 -9.97
C GLU A 16 7.07 -11.51 -9.69
N LEU A 17 6.95 -10.23 -10.07
CA LEU A 17 7.96 -9.19 -9.78
C LEU A 17 8.06 -8.86 -8.29
N VAL A 18 6.92 -8.86 -7.60
CA VAL A 18 6.78 -8.54 -6.18
C VAL A 18 7.11 -9.76 -5.31
N GLU A 19 6.59 -10.94 -5.63
CA GLU A 19 6.83 -12.20 -4.91
C GLU A 19 8.24 -12.76 -5.19
N GLY A 20 8.74 -12.67 -6.43
CA GLY A 20 10.01 -13.30 -6.83
C GLY A 20 11.28 -12.55 -6.42
N ARG A 21 11.18 -11.27 -5.98
CA ARG A 21 12.34 -10.46 -5.57
C ARG A 21 12.37 -10.06 -4.09
N TYR A 22 11.22 -10.09 -3.41
CA TYR A 22 11.08 -9.56 -2.05
C TYR A 22 10.47 -10.57 -1.08
N ASP A 23 10.60 -11.87 -1.34
CA ASP A 23 9.99 -12.97 -0.56
C ASP A 23 10.34 -12.95 0.95
N SER A 24 11.32 -12.13 1.36
CA SER A 24 11.70 -11.90 2.75
C SER A 24 11.59 -10.44 3.25
N GLU A 25 11.23 -9.48 2.40
CA GLU A 25 11.24 -8.04 2.75
C GLU A 25 9.82 -7.46 2.68
N GLN A 26 9.28 -7.10 3.85
CA GLN A 26 7.98 -6.42 3.93
C GLN A 26 8.06 -5.05 3.26
N MET A 27 7.02 -4.69 2.52
CA MET A 27 6.93 -3.38 1.90
C MET A 27 6.25 -2.42 2.86
N ILE A 28 6.94 -1.31 3.18
CA ILE A 28 6.38 -0.33 4.09
C ILE A 28 5.64 0.74 3.30
N ASP A 29 4.38 0.99 3.65
CA ASP A 29 3.57 2.06 3.08
C ASP A 29 3.18 3.09 4.14
N LEU A 30 3.16 4.37 3.75
CA LEU A 30 2.61 5.44 4.57
C LEU A 30 1.18 5.71 4.15
N PHE A 31 0.23 5.32 4.98
CA PHE A 31 -1.17 5.61 4.78
C PHE A 31 -1.58 6.87 5.55
N ILE A 32 -2.31 7.75 4.89
CA ILE A 32 -2.91 8.95 5.49
C ILE A 32 -4.41 8.86 5.29
N GLY A 33 -5.16 8.93 6.38
CA GLY A 33 -6.61 8.76 6.38
C GLY A 33 -7.32 9.71 7.32
N VAL A 34 -8.64 9.53 7.40
CA VAL A 34 -9.54 10.28 8.28
C VAL A 34 -10.39 9.28 9.05
N ASP A 35 -10.48 9.45 10.37
CA ASP A 35 -11.29 8.59 11.24
C ASP A 35 -12.80 8.94 11.18
N ASP A 36 -13.62 8.16 11.89
CA ASP A 36 -15.07 8.36 12.00
C ASP A 36 -15.47 9.70 12.62
N ARG A 37 -14.53 10.43 13.22
CA ARG A 37 -14.72 11.76 13.81
C ARG A 37 -14.19 12.88 12.93
N GLY A 38 -13.75 12.58 11.71
CA GLY A 38 -13.18 13.57 10.80
C GLY A 38 -11.74 13.98 11.16
N ARG A 39 -11.07 13.26 12.06
CA ARG A 39 -9.69 13.58 12.44
C ARG A 39 -8.74 12.85 11.51
N SER A 40 -7.79 13.61 10.96
CA SER A 40 -6.74 13.00 10.17
C SER A 40 -5.79 12.19 11.03
N PHE A 41 -5.27 11.11 10.45
CA PHE A 41 -4.25 10.28 11.04
C PHE A 41 -3.28 9.78 9.97
N TYR A 42 -2.10 9.36 10.42
CA TYR A 42 -1.13 8.65 9.61
C TYR A 42 -0.86 7.27 10.23
N MET A 43 -0.49 6.30 9.39
CA MET A 43 0.02 5.01 9.83
C MET A 43 1.09 4.48 8.87
N TYR A 44 2.10 3.82 9.43
CA TYR A 44 3.08 3.03 8.68
C TYR A 44 2.66 1.56 8.72
N LEU A 45 2.55 0.96 7.53
CA LEU A 45 2.09 -0.40 7.34
C LEU A 45 3.19 -1.26 6.77
N ALA A 46 3.51 -2.36 7.44
CA ALA A 46 4.32 -3.44 6.92
C ALA A 46 3.43 -4.42 6.16
N ILE A 47 3.54 -4.42 4.84
CA ILE A 47 2.66 -5.18 3.96
C ILE A 47 3.48 -6.29 3.30
N PRO A 48 3.09 -7.56 3.46
CA PRO A 48 3.69 -8.65 2.69
C PRO A 48 3.60 -8.36 1.19
N PRO A 49 4.65 -8.63 0.41
CA PRO A 49 4.65 -8.41 -1.04
C PRO A 49 3.41 -9.02 -1.73
N SER A 50 3.03 -10.24 -1.36
CA SER A 50 1.84 -10.95 -1.87
C SER A 50 0.52 -10.19 -1.68
N ASN A 51 0.43 -9.32 -0.66
CA ASN A 51 -0.77 -8.57 -0.31
C ASN A 51 -0.74 -7.12 -0.79
N TYR A 52 0.42 -6.62 -1.24
CA TYR A 52 0.60 -5.21 -1.53
C TYR A 52 -0.23 -4.72 -2.70
N LEU A 53 -0.32 -5.50 -3.79
CA LEU A 53 -1.10 -5.11 -4.96
C LEU A 53 -2.58 -4.97 -4.61
N LEU A 54 -3.14 -5.95 -3.90
CA LEU A 54 -4.53 -5.91 -3.44
C LEU A 54 -4.79 -4.73 -2.51
N TYR A 55 -3.87 -4.45 -1.59
CA TYR A 55 -3.94 -3.28 -0.72
C TYR A 55 -3.97 -1.98 -1.53
N ARG A 56 -3.06 -1.79 -2.49
CA ARG A 56 -2.98 -0.56 -3.29
C ARG A 56 -4.21 -0.36 -4.17
N GLU A 57 -4.77 -1.43 -4.71
CA GLU A 57 -6.02 -1.38 -5.48
C GLU A 57 -7.18 -0.87 -4.61
N LYS A 58 -7.36 -1.43 -3.41
CA LYS A 58 -8.40 -0.97 -2.48
C LYS A 58 -8.21 0.49 -2.06
N VAL A 59 -6.96 0.91 -1.80
CA VAL A 59 -6.64 2.32 -1.49
C VAL A 59 -7.03 3.22 -2.66
N ALA A 60 -6.68 2.84 -3.89
CA ALA A 60 -6.97 3.63 -5.10
C ALA A 60 -8.48 3.75 -5.37
N LEU A 61 -9.25 2.71 -5.07
CA LEU A 61 -10.71 2.69 -5.21
C LEU A 61 -11.45 3.40 -4.06
N GLY A 62 -10.74 3.77 -2.98
CA GLY A 62 -11.35 4.36 -1.79
C GLY A 62 -12.26 3.39 -1.03
N GLU A 63 -12.05 2.08 -1.19
CA GLU A 63 -12.82 1.07 -0.49
C GLU A 63 -12.43 1.02 0.99
N PRO A 64 -13.34 0.62 1.89
CA PRO A 64 -12.98 0.33 3.27
C PRO A 64 -11.92 -0.77 3.35
N ILE A 65 -10.84 -0.52 4.08
CA ILE A 65 -9.73 -1.46 4.26
C ILE A 65 -9.66 -1.85 5.73
N ASP A 66 -9.76 -3.14 6.02
CA ASP A 66 -9.26 -3.65 7.30
C ASP A 66 -7.76 -3.86 7.17
N ILE A 67 -7.00 -2.99 7.80
CA ILE A 67 -5.53 -3.01 7.77
C ILE A 67 -4.96 -4.36 8.17
N LYS A 68 -5.62 -5.07 9.10
CA LYS A 68 -5.16 -6.37 9.60
C LYS A 68 -5.19 -7.47 8.54
N ASP A 69 -6.01 -7.30 7.51
CA ASP A 69 -6.10 -8.25 6.40
C ASP A 69 -4.99 -8.05 5.37
N HIS A 70 -4.32 -6.90 5.41
CA HIS A 70 -3.35 -6.49 4.39
C HIS A 70 -1.92 -6.40 4.92
N GLY A 71 -1.73 -6.08 6.20
CA GLY A 71 -0.40 -5.97 6.79
C GLY A 71 -0.41 -5.72 8.29
N GLU A 72 0.77 -5.42 8.83
CA GLU A 72 0.98 -5.06 10.22
C GLU A 72 1.15 -3.55 10.37
N MET A 73 0.48 -2.96 11.35
CA MET A 73 0.69 -1.55 11.68
C MET A 73 1.92 -1.41 12.57
N ILE A 74 2.97 -0.78 12.05
CA ILE A 74 4.24 -0.58 12.77
C ILE A 74 4.19 0.66 13.65
N ALA A 75 3.61 1.75 13.11
CA ALA A 75 3.51 3.02 13.81
C ALA A 75 2.29 3.81 13.35
N TRP A 76 1.74 4.66 14.22
CA TRP A 76 0.60 5.51 13.88
C TRP A 76 0.55 6.76 14.76
N GLY A 77 -0.20 7.76 14.31
CA GLY A 77 -0.50 8.95 15.10
C GLY A 77 -1.53 9.85 14.44
N PHE A 78 -1.92 10.90 15.15
CA PHE A 78 -2.86 11.89 14.63
C PHE A 78 -2.15 12.97 13.80
N GLY A 79 -2.89 13.51 12.82
CA GLY A 79 -2.40 14.50 11.87
C GLY A 79 -2.09 13.91 10.49
N ASN A 80 -1.67 14.77 9.57
CA ASN A 80 -1.38 14.41 8.17
C ASN A 80 0.10 14.12 7.91
N ILE A 81 0.96 14.40 8.88
CA ILE A 81 2.42 14.39 8.70
C ILE A 81 3.03 13.67 9.90
N PRO A 82 3.72 12.54 9.69
CA PRO A 82 4.47 11.87 10.76
C PRO A 82 5.59 12.77 11.31
N PRO A 83 5.95 12.67 12.61
CA PRO A 83 7.12 13.35 13.17
C PRO A 83 8.41 13.01 12.42
N LYS A 84 9.35 13.95 12.34
CA LYS A 84 10.62 13.76 11.59
C LYS A 84 11.44 12.60 12.17
N GLU A 85 11.41 12.46 13.49
CA GLU A 85 12.10 11.39 14.20
C GLU A 85 11.55 10.02 13.80
N LEU A 86 10.22 9.91 13.69
CA LEU A 86 9.56 8.69 13.24
C LEU A 86 9.86 8.39 11.76
N GLN A 87 9.87 9.40 10.89
CA GLN A 87 10.25 9.22 9.49
C GLN A 87 11.69 8.70 9.35
N ALA A 88 12.61 9.25 10.15
CA ALA A 88 14.01 8.81 10.17
C ALA A 88 14.16 7.39 10.70
N GLU A 89 13.41 7.02 11.74
CA GLU A 89 13.36 5.66 12.27
C GLU A 89 12.84 4.66 11.24
N MET A 90 11.72 4.97 10.57
CA MET A 90 11.15 4.11 9.53
C MET A 90 12.12 3.92 8.35
N SER A 91 12.80 4.99 7.92
CA SER A 91 13.81 4.92 6.87
C SER A 91 15.04 4.09 7.27
N MET A 92 15.51 4.22 8.51
CA MET A 92 16.69 3.51 8.99
C MET A 92 16.42 2.03 9.26
N VAL A 93 15.28 1.70 9.88
CA VAL A 93 14.97 0.33 10.35
C VAL A 93 14.41 -0.53 9.23
N TYR A 94 13.54 0.05 8.39
CA TYR A 94 12.81 -0.72 7.38
C TYR A 94 13.24 -0.38 5.94
N GLY A 95 14.29 0.43 5.78
CA GLY A 95 14.76 0.81 4.46
C GLY A 95 13.70 1.55 3.65
N PHE A 96 12.87 2.38 4.31
CA PHE A 96 11.84 3.21 3.66
C PHE A 96 12.51 4.10 2.61
N ASP A 97 12.59 3.59 1.39
CA ASP A 97 13.18 4.24 0.24
C ASP A 97 12.02 4.62 -0.68
N HIS A 98 11.70 5.91 -0.69
CA HIS A 98 10.69 6.49 -1.56
C HIS A 98 10.92 6.16 -3.06
N THR A 99 12.11 5.69 -3.45
CA THR A 99 12.37 5.23 -4.81
C THR A 99 11.73 3.88 -5.16
N LEU A 100 11.56 2.96 -4.21
CA LEU A 100 10.90 1.67 -4.48
C LEU A 100 9.40 1.86 -4.65
N GLU A 101 8.80 2.63 -3.73
CA GLU A 101 7.41 3.05 -3.80
C GLU A 101 7.14 3.81 -5.11
N GLY A 102 8.04 4.71 -5.52
CA GLY A 102 7.94 5.45 -6.78
C GLY A 102 7.98 4.56 -8.02
N ARG A 103 8.81 3.51 -8.02
CA ARG A 103 8.87 2.55 -9.14
C ARG A 103 7.64 1.66 -9.21
N LEU A 104 7.18 1.13 -8.07
CA LEU A 104 5.97 0.31 -8.03
C LEU A 104 4.72 1.14 -8.39
N ASN A 105 4.61 2.36 -7.88
CA ASN A 105 3.52 3.27 -8.22
C ASN A 105 3.51 3.63 -9.71
N ALA A 106 4.68 3.80 -10.33
CA ALA A 106 4.78 4.04 -11.77
C ALA A 106 4.32 2.82 -12.60
N GLU A 107 4.64 1.61 -12.16
CA GLU A 107 4.21 0.38 -12.82
C GLU A 107 2.70 0.13 -12.66
N ILE A 108 2.16 0.31 -11.45
CA ILE A 108 0.71 0.22 -11.18
C ILE A 108 -0.05 1.27 -12.00
N ALA A 109 0.39 2.52 -12.01
CA ALA A 109 -0.26 3.59 -12.76
C ALA A 109 -0.22 3.37 -14.29
N LYS A 110 0.84 2.73 -14.79
CA LYS A 110 0.93 2.33 -16.19
C LYS A 110 -0.09 1.22 -16.48
N HIS A 111 -0.16 0.21 -15.63
CA HIS A 111 -1.07 -0.93 -15.82
C HIS A 111 -2.54 -0.51 -15.78
N LEU A 112 -2.94 0.35 -14.83
CA LEU A 112 -4.32 0.86 -14.75
C LEU A 112 -4.73 1.64 -16.00
N LYS A 113 -3.82 2.43 -16.60
CA LYS A 113 -4.08 3.16 -17.84
C LYS A 113 -4.24 2.27 -19.06
N ASP A 114 -3.55 1.13 -19.09
CA ASP A 114 -3.61 0.19 -20.21
C ASP A 114 -4.92 -0.62 -20.20
N GLN A 115 -5.61 -0.73 -19.06
CA GLN A 115 -6.92 -1.40 -18.95
C GLN A 115 -8.12 -0.50 -19.32
N GLU A 116 -7.93 0.81 -19.47
CA GLU A 116 -8.97 1.76 -19.87
C GLU A 116 -9.03 2.01 -21.40
N ARG A 117 -8.19 1.33 -22.20
CA ARG A 117 -8.15 1.43 -23.67
C ARG A 117 -8.80 0.24 -24.37
#